data_AF-A0A8K0QYF7-F1
#
_entry.id   AF-A0A8K0QYF7-F1
#
_cell.length_a   1.000
_cell.length_b   1.000
_cell.length_c   1.000
_cell.angle_alpha   90.00
_cell.angle_beta   90.00
_cell.angle_gamma   90.00
#
_symmetry.space_group_name_H-M   'P 1'
#
loop_
_entity.id
_entity.type
_entity.pdbx_description
1 polymer ?
#
loop_
_entity_poly.entity_id
_entity_poly.type
_entity_poly.pdbx_seq_one_letter_code
_entity_poly.pdbx_strand_id
1 'polypeptide(L)'
;MPFPYFENISTDFTGTWSSSRKRKVPTIELETSAHVYKRKANAAPCPHSMTVVRSSRQLAAEKKQCPICLEDYFSSPDDCQRATPVKMGCEHMFCRECIETHLSSSIACPLPWCEARLPLQPDTCELCAAWKRDHAATGSLVVTVRAAEMLASIKDALKQLALEDEFYELPNATMKQILTHVRTTLKRYEWQFHAGIDLAELLDPFLLAIDVDAARKHYGPKLSAPAPNSTYFPPREHDPDDYPPGEEPWIAAFFRQWALDYEKENGEVKEGWGDWAKNPEQDTWEWPYKRIVAHKTSADGRLEYLVKWVGQRYFPSWVQADQIHAAARLVYDKDHGLGGSEDQGRRQRRRR
;
A
#
# COMPACT_ATOMS: atom_id res chain seq x y z
N MET A 1 15.77 -24.44 24.54
CA MET A 1 14.34 -24.14 24.32
C MET A 1 14.09 -24.19 22.83
N PRO A 2 13.23 -25.11 22.33
CA PRO A 2 13.05 -25.30 20.90
C PRO A 2 12.07 -24.29 20.31
N PHE A 3 12.41 -23.77 19.13
CA PHE A 3 11.55 -22.93 18.30
C PHE A 3 10.32 -23.71 17.82
N PRO A 4 9.12 -23.14 17.80
CA PRO A 4 7.99 -23.77 17.14
C PRO A 4 8.13 -23.63 15.63
N TYR A 5 8.01 -24.79 14.98
CA TYR A 5 7.86 -25.00 13.54
C TYR A 5 6.72 -24.12 12.97
N PHE A 6 6.99 -23.44 11.86
CA PHE A 6 5.93 -22.92 10.99
C PHE A 6 5.56 -24.00 9.97
N GLU A 7 4.41 -24.64 10.16
CA GLU A 7 3.78 -25.45 9.13
C GLU A 7 2.94 -24.55 8.21
N ASN A 8 3.30 -24.58 6.93
CA ASN A 8 2.44 -24.44 5.74
C ASN A 8 1.18 -23.58 5.85
N ILE A 9 1.29 -22.31 5.43
CA ILE A 9 0.14 -21.60 4.85
C ILE A 9 0.09 -22.00 3.37
N SER A 10 -0.76 -22.99 3.05
CA SER A 10 -1.17 -23.28 1.68
C SER A 10 -1.88 -22.04 1.12
N THR A 11 -1.37 -21.50 0.02
CA THR A 11 -2.01 -20.44 -0.75
C THR A 11 -2.61 -21.05 -2.01
N ASP A 12 -3.65 -21.86 -1.83
CA ASP A 12 -4.43 -22.36 -2.96
C ASP A 12 -5.31 -21.23 -3.52
N PHE A 13 -4.71 -20.36 -4.32
CA PHE A 13 -5.41 -19.44 -5.20
C PHE A 13 -5.78 -20.19 -6.49
N THR A 14 -6.94 -20.84 -6.51
CA THR A 14 -7.50 -21.48 -7.70
C THR A 14 -8.30 -20.50 -8.56
N GLY A 15 -7.67 -19.39 -8.95
CA GLY A 15 -8.20 -18.50 -9.98
C GLY A 15 -7.86 -19.06 -11.37
N THR A 16 -8.76 -19.86 -11.95
CA THR A 16 -8.61 -20.36 -13.33
C THR A 16 -8.72 -19.19 -14.31
N TRP A 17 -7.59 -18.77 -14.90
CA TRP A 17 -7.55 -17.85 -16.02
C TRP A 17 -8.12 -18.54 -17.27
N SER A 18 -9.35 -18.20 -17.65
CA SER A 18 -9.92 -18.64 -18.93
C SER A 18 -9.65 -17.58 -20.00
N SER A 19 -8.71 -17.87 -20.90
CA SER A 19 -8.49 -17.04 -22.10
C SER A 19 -9.72 -17.12 -23.00
N SER A 20 -10.28 -15.98 -23.42
CA SER A 20 -11.46 -15.96 -24.27
C SER A 20 -11.13 -16.47 -25.68
N ARG A 21 -11.70 -17.61 -26.05
CA ARG A 21 -11.70 -18.13 -27.42
C ARG A 21 -12.22 -17.09 -28.41
N LYS A 22 -11.42 -16.88 -29.46
CA LYS A 22 -11.68 -16.17 -30.71
C LYS A 22 -13.15 -16.21 -31.16
N ARG A 23 -13.84 -15.08 -31.08
CA ARG A 23 -14.99 -14.78 -31.93
C ARG A 23 -14.46 -14.02 -33.15
N LYS A 24 -14.63 -14.59 -34.36
CA LYS A 24 -14.36 -13.86 -35.62
C LYS A 24 -15.33 -12.68 -35.68
N VAL A 25 -14.80 -11.48 -35.51
CA VAL A 25 -15.48 -10.21 -35.83
C VAL A 25 -14.87 -9.71 -37.14
N PRO A 26 -15.67 -9.19 -38.09
CA PRO A 26 -15.14 -8.70 -39.36
C PRO A 26 -14.21 -7.50 -39.11
N THR A 27 -13.05 -7.55 -39.75
CA THR A 27 -12.01 -6.52 -39.75
C THR A 27 -12.59 -5.17 -40.16
N ILE A 28 -12.66 -4.24 -39.21
CA ILE A 28 -12.63 -2.80 -39.50
C ILE A 28 -11.16 -2.42 -39.31
N GLU A 29 -10.50 -2.07 -40.41
CA GLU A 29 -9.12 -1.58 -40.42
C GLU A 29 -9.06 -0.25 -39.67
N LEU A 30 -8.69 -0.30 -38.39
CA LEU A 30 -8.16 0.86 -37.69
C LEU A 30 -6.64 0.83 -37.85
N GLU A 31 -6.12 1.75 -38.66
CA GLU A 31 -4.70 2.01 -38.81
C GLU A 31 -4.10 2.39 -37.44
N THR A 32 -3.55 1.39 -36.75
CA THR A 32 -2.69 1.60 -35.60
C THR A 32 -1.30 1.83 -36.16
N SER A 33 -0.87 3.09 -36.18
CA SER A 33 0.50 3.46 -36.54
C SER A 33 1.46 2.89 -35.49
N ALA A 34 1.93 1.67 -35.72
CA ALA A 34 2.98 1.05 -34.93
C ALA A 34 4.28 1.84 -35.16
N HIS A 35 4.56 2.79 -34.27
CA HIS A 35 5.87 3.41 -34.19
C HIS A 35 6.88 2.33 -33.77
N VAL A 36 7.60 1.77 -34.75
CA VAL A 36 8.72 0.87 -34.53
C VAL A 36 9.89 1.71 -33.99
N TYR A 37 9.93 1.88 -32.67
CA TYR A 37 11.08 2.48 -32.01
C TYR A 37 12.29 1.55 -32.18
N LYS A 38 13.32 2.04 -32.90
CA LYS A 38 14.62 1.35 -32.99
C LYS A 38 15.18 1.19 -31.58
N ARG A 39 15.23 -0.06 -31.09
CA ARG A 39 15.87 -0.40 -29.82
C ARG A 39 17.34 0.05 -29.85
N LYS A 40 17.75 0.91 -28.91
CA LYS A 40 19.16 1.21 -28.67
C LYS A 40 19.83 -0.10 -28.23
N ALA A 41 20.89 -0.51 -28.92
CA ALA A 41 21.50 -1.84 -28.80
C ALA A 41 22.11 -2.18 -27.41
N ASN A 42 22.15 -1.22 -26.48
CA ASN A 42 22.77 -1.38 -25.15
C ASN A 42 21.80 -1.15 -23.97
N ALA A 43 20.48 -1.12 -24.21
CA ALA A 43 19.53 -1.01 -23.11
C ALA A 43 19.48 -2.34 -22.33
N ALA A 44 19.61 -2.26 -21.00
CA ALA A 44 19.43 -3.42 -20.14
C ALA A 44 18.05 -4.07 -20.38
N PRO A 45 17.95 -5.42 -20.38
CA PRO A 45 16.71 -6.10 -20.71
C PRO A 45 15.65 -5.86 -19.63
N CYS A 46 14.43 -5.54 -20.08
CA CYS A 46 13.24 -5.46 -19.23
C CYS A 46 12.94 -6.82 -18.54
N PRO A 47 12.43 -6.85 -17.30
CA PRO A 47 12.06 -8.10 -16.62
C PRO A 47 10.99 -8.91 -17.38
N HIS A 48 10.11 -8.24 -18.11
CA HIS A 48 9.09 -8.87 -18.97
C HIS A 48 9.61 -9.26 -20.36
N SER A 49 10.88 -8.96 -20.68
CA SER A 49 11.50 -9.40 -21.93
C SER A 49 11.90 -10.86 -21.84
N MET A 50 10.98 -11.74 -22.25
CA MET A 50 11.21 -13.19 -22.29
C MET A 50 11.55 -13.66 -23.69
N THR A 51 12.57 -14.51 -23.82
CA THR A 51 12.92 -15.16 -25.09
C THR A 51 12.53 -16.63 -25.05
N VAL A 52 11.63 -17.05 -25.94
CA VAL A 52 11.22 -18.46 -26.03
C VAL A 52 12.38 -19.33 -26.50
N VAL A 53 12.69 -20.38 -25.74
CA VAL A 53 13.70 -21.38 -26.11
C VAL A 53 13.03 -22.43 -26.99
N ARG A 54 13.45 -22.53 -28.26
CA ARG A 54 12.77 -23.34 -29.28
C ARG A 54 13.36 -24.74 -29.46
N SER A 55 14.56 -25.00 -28.93
CA SER A 55 15.25 -26.27 -29.15
C SER A 55 15.74 -26.89 -27.84
N SER A 56 15.53 -28.20 -27.69
CA SER A 56 16.07 -29.00 -26.60
C SER A 56 17.60 -29.07 -26.62
N ARG A 57 18.23 -28.87 -27.80
CA ARG A 57 19.69 -28.80 -27.94
C ARG A 57 20.31 -27.63 -27.19
N GLN A 58 19.58 -26.52 -27.03
CA GLN A 58 20.01 -25.36 -26.23
C GLN A 58 19.92 -25.61 -24.72
N LEU A 59 19.16 -26.62 -24.27
CA LEU A 59 19.05 -27.02 -22.87
C LEU A 59 20.17 -27.97 -22.43
N ALA A 60 21.06 -28.43 -23.31
CA ALA A 60 22.03 -29.46 -22.94
C ALA A 60 23.05 -28.99 -21.86
N ALA A 61 23.20 -27.68 -21.68
CA ALA A 61 24.08 -27.08 -20.67
C ALA A 61 23.35 -26.61 -19.39
N GLU A 62 22.03 -26.44 -19.43
CA GLU A 62 21.23 -25.84 -18.37
C GLU A 62 20.13 -26.81 -17.95
N LYS A 63 19.84 -26.90 -16.64
CA LYS A 63 18.90 -27.87 -16.03
C LYS A 63 17.64 -28.08 -16.91
N LYS A 64 17.30 -29.33 -17.22
CA LYS A 64 16.18 -29.70 -18.12
C LYS A 64 14.78 -29.44 -17.55
N GLN A 65 14.69 -28.91 -16.35
CA GLN A 65 13.49 -28.83 -15.54
C GLN A 65 13.26 -27.39 -15.07
N CYS A 66 12.00 -27.00 -14.95
CA CYS A 66 11.64 -25.71 -14.39
C CYS A 66 11.92 -25.67 -12.88
N PRO A 67 12.64 -24.67 -12.36
CA PRO A 67 12.92 -24.58 -10.93
C PRO A 67 11.71 -24.17 -10.08
N ILE A 68 10.60 -23.76 -10.70
CA ILE A 68 9.36 -23.36 -10.00
C ILE A 68 8.40 -24.56 -9.89
N CYS A 69 7.95 -25.11 -11.02
CA CYS A 69 6.98 -26.22 -11.02
C CYS A 69 7.63 -27.61 -11.03
N LEU A 70 8.95 -27.69 -11.20
CA LEU A 70 9.67 -28.98 -11.32
C LEU A 70 9.20 -29.83 -12.50
N GLU A 71 8.65 -29.24 -13.56
CA GLU A 71 8.32 -29.98 -14.78
C GLU A 71 9.47 -29.96 -15.78
N ASP A 72 9.66 -31.07 -16.50
CA ASP A 72 10.65 -31.16 -17.56
C ASP A 72 10.24 -30.33 -18.77
N TYR A 73 11.16 -29.49 -19.25
CA TYR A 73 10.94 -28.71 -20.46
C TYR A 73 10.77 -29.63 -21.66
N PHE A 74 9.85 -29.24 -22.55
CA PHE A 74 9.53 -29.99 -23.76
C PHE A 74 8.97 -31.41 -23.53
N SER A 75 8.73 -31.82 -22.29
CA SER A 75 7.94 -33.01 -22.03
C SER A 75 6.49 -32.75 -22.45
N SER A 76 5.84 -33.77 -22.99
CA SER A 76 4.41 -33.76 -23.29
C SER A 76 3.81 -34.85 -22.43
N PRO A 77 3.42 -34.54 -21.17
CA PRO A 77 2.59 -35.46 -20.40
C PRO A 77 1.31 -35.71 -21.20
N ASP A 78 0.78 -36.93 -21.15
CA ASP A 78 -0.32 -37.40 -22.00
C ASP A 78 -1.63 -36.57 -21.91
N ASP A 79 -1.74 -35.63 -20.95
CA ASP A 79 -2.89 -34.73 -20.77
C ASP A 79 -2.53 -33.22 -20.57
N CYS A 80 -1.26 -32.81 -20.66
CA CYS A 80 -0.85 -31.42 -20.37
C CYS A 80 -0.34 -30.65 -21.59
N GLN A 81 -0.58 -29.33 -21.59
CA GLN A 81 0.05 -28.42 -22.56
C GLN A 81 1.57 -28.48 -22.38
N ARG A 82 2.30 -28.51 -23.49
CA ARG A 82 3.76 -28.59 -23.49
C ARG A 82 4.35 -27.39 -22.74
N ALA A 83 5.08 -27.66 -21.65
CA ALA A 83 5.83 -26.67 -20.90
C ALA A 83 6.75 -25.89 -21.85
N THR A 84 6.48 -24.60 -22.03
CA THR A 84 7.24 -23.73 -22.94
C THR A 84 8.36 -23.03 -22.16
N PRO A 85 9.63 -23.43 -22.33
CA PRO A 85 10.75 -22.76 -21.68
C PRO A 85 10.96 -21.36 -22.23
N VAL A 86 11.18 -20.40 -21.33
CA VAL A 86 11.54 -19.02 -21.64
C VAL A 86 12.77 -18.61 -20.85
N LYS A 87 13.64 -17.83 -21.49
CA LYS A 87 14.83 -17.22 -20.88
C LYS A 87 14.52 -15.76 -20.53
N MET A 88 14.71 -15.40 -19.27
CA MET A 88 14.58 -14.02 -18.79
C MET A 88 15.76 -13.14 -19.23
N GLY A 89 15.65 -11.82 -19.02
CA GLY A 89 16.76 -10.88 -19.20
C GLY A 89 17.99 -11.16 -18.33
N CYS A 90 17.82 -11.85 -17.19
CA CYS A 90 18.91 -12.32 -16.33
C CYS A 90 19.47 -13.69 -16.74
N GLU A 91 19.09 -14.19 -17.91
CA GLU A 91 19.50 -15.47 -18.49
C GLU A 91 19.02 -16.75 -17.79
N HIS A 92 18.27 -16.65 -16.70
CA HIS A 92 17.65 -17.83 -16.10
C HIS A 92 16.42 -18.31 -16.89
N MET A 93 16.21 -19.62 -16.90
CA MET A 93 15.12 -20.28 -17.63
C MET A 93 14.00 -20.78 -16.71
N PHE A 94 12.77 -20.59 -17.15
CA PHE A 94 11.55 -21.01 -16.46
C PHE A 94 10.49 -21.50 -17.45
N CYS A 95 9.45 -22.18 -16.97
CA CYS A 95 8.21 -22.32 -17.72
C CYS A 95 7.56 -20.95 -17.86
N ARG A 96 7.04 -20.65 -19.06
CA ARG A 96 6.38 -19.37 -19.37
C ARG A 96 5.30 -19.01 -18.35
N GLU A 97 4.39 -19.93 -18.06
CA GLU A 97 3.28 -19.70 -17.14
C GLU A 97 3.75 -19.43 -15.70
N CYS A 98 4.74 -20.20 -15.23
CA CYS A 98 5.32 -20.00 -13.91
C CYS A 98 5.97 -18.63 -13.76
N ILE A 99 6.75 -18.19 -14.75
CA ILE A 99 7.41 -16.88 -14.66
C ILE A 99 6.44 -15.72 -14.88
N GLU A 100 5.44 -15.86 -15.76
CA GLU A 100 4.38 -14.85 -15.90
C GLU A 100 3.60 -14.68 -14.58
N THR A 101 3.27 -15.79 -13.90
CA THR A 101 2.62 -15.78 -12.58
C THR A 101 3.51 -15.15 -11.50
N HIS A 102 4.80 -15.47 -11.50
CA HIS A 102 5.73 -14.83 -10.56
C HIS A 102 5.84 -13.32 -10.82
N LEU A 103 6.01 -12.91 -12.09
CA LEU A 103 6.14 -11.50 -12.47
C LEU A 103 4.89 -10.66 -12.20
N SER A 104 3.72 -11.28 -12.01
CA SER A 104 2.52 -10.55 -11.57
C SER A 104 2.60 -10.11 -10.10
N SER A 105 3.52 -10.66 -9.31
CA SER A 105 3.71 -10.33 -7.88
C SER A 105 5.09 -9.79 -7.53
N SER A 106 6.12 -10.11 -8.33
CA SER A 106 7.50 -9.67 -8.09
C SER A 106 8.28 -9.54 -9.39
N ILE A 107 8.97 -8.41 -9.58
CA ILE A 107 9.82 -8.17 -10.76
C ILE A 107 11.21 -8.80 -10.66
N ALA A 108 11.55 -9.38 -9.50
CA ALA A 108 12.82 -10.03 -9.27
C ALA A 108 12.87 -11.44 -9.88
N CYS A 109 14.07 -11.94 -10.15
CA CYS A 109 14.23 -13.34 -10.54
C CYS A 109 13.79 -14.27 -9.38
N PRO A 110 13.02 -15.34 -9.64
CA PRO A 110 12.62 -16.31 -8.61
C PRO A 110 13.80 -17.03 -7.93
N LEU A 111 14.97 -17.07 -8.57
CA LEU A 111 16.14 -17.78 -8.04
C LEU A 111 16.86 -16.89 -7.02
N PRO A 112 17.05 -17.36 -5.77
CA PRO A 112 17.58 -16.53 -4.69
C PRO A 112 19.06 -16.14 -4.88
N TRP A 113 19.80 -16.88 -5.69
CA TRP A 113 21.19 -16.56 -6.05
C TRP A 113 21.33 -15.62 -7.26
N CYS A 114 20.21 -15.18 -7.86
CA CYS A 114 20.24 -14.26 -8.99
C CYS A 114 20.20 -12.81 -8.51
N GLU A 115 21.33 -12.12 -8.56
CA GLU A 115 21.45 -10.71 -8.15
C GLU A 115 21.13 -9.71 -9.27
N ALA A 116 20.74 -10.19 -10.46
CA ALA A 116 20.46 -9.34 -11.61
C ALA A 116 19.28 -8.39 -11.31
N ARG A 117 19.55 -7.08 -11.33
CA ARG A 117 18.53 -6.03 -11.26
C ARG A 117 18.05 -5.68 -12.67
N LEU A 118 16.88 -6.18 -13.03
CA LEU A 118 16.26 -5.90 -14.33
C LEU A 118 15.44 -4.61 -14.23
N PRO A 119 15.83 -3.51 -14.92
CA PRO A 119 15.13 -2.25 -14.79
C PRO A 119 13.74 -2.31 -15.45
N LEU A 120 12.75 -1.69 -14.80
CA LEU A 120 11.44 -1.47 -15.41
C LEU A 120 11.55 -0.47 -16.55
N GLN A 121 10.85 -0.74 -17.64
CA GLN A 121 10.81 0.12 -18.83
C GLN A 121 9.36 0.49 -19.17
N PRO A 122 8.68 1.30 -18.33
CA PRO A 122 7.26 1.62 -18.51
C PRO A 122 6.98 2.30 -19.85
N ASP A 123 7.93 3.07 -20.40
CA ASP A 123 7.75 3.79 -21.67
C ASP A 123 7.74 2.86 -22.90
N THR A 124 8.33 1.67 -22.78
CA THR A 124 8.49 0.73 -23.91
C THR A 124 7.91 -0.66 -23.65
N CYS A 125 7.37 -0.93 -22.46
CA CYS A 125 6.78 -2.21 -22.08
C CYS A 125 5.48 -1.98 -21.31
N GLU A 126 4.35 -2.35 -21.94
CA GLU A 126 3.01 -2.21 -21.34
C GLU A 126 2.87 -2.97 -20.02
N LEU A 127 3.51 -4.14 -19.88
CA LEU A 127 3.53 -4.90 -18.62
C LEU A 127 4.32 -4.17 -17.53
N CYS A 128 5.43 -3.50 -17.87
CA CYS A 128 6.11 -2.62 -16.91
C CYS A 128 5.25 -1.41 -16.54
N ALA A 129 4.51 -0.84 -17.48
CA ALA A 129 3.61 0.28 -17.22
C ALA A 129 2.40 -0.14 -16.36
N ALA A 130 1.83 -1.31 -16.61
CA ALA A 130 0.79 -1.92 -15.79
C ALA A 130 1.31 -2.25 -14.39
N TRP A 131 2.42 -2.99 -14.30
CA TRP A 131 3.07 -3.29 -13.03
C TRP A 131 3.38 -2.02 -12.25
N LYS A 132 3.94 -0.99 -12.89
CA LYS A 132 4.22 0.30 -12.25
C LYS A 132 2.94 1.00 -11.79
N ARG A 133 1.81 0.90 -12.51
CA ARG A 133 0.54 1.48 -12.04
C ARG A 133 -0.04 0.71 -10.86
N ASP A 134 -0.07 -0.62 -10.97
CA ASP A 134 -0.62 -1.52 -9.96
C ASP A 134 0.23 -1.47 -8.67
N HIS A 135 1.55 -1.33 -8.81
CA HIS A 135 2.50 -1.33 -7.70
C HIS A 135 3.03 0.06 -7.33
N ALA A 136 2.70 1.12 -8.07
CA ALA A 136 2.83 2.49 -7.57
C ALA A 136 1.87 2.72 -6.40
N ALA A 137 0.74 2.01 -6.37
CA ALA A 137 -0.19 2.00 -5.24
C ALA A 137 0.35 1.20 -4.04
N THR A 138 1.26 0.24 -4.24
CA THR A 138 1.89 -0.56 -3.18
C THR A 138 2.97 0.22 -2.40
N GLY A 139 3.12 1.53 -2.63
CA GLY A 139 4.17 2.35 -2.02
C GLY A 139 3.74 3.65 -1.35
N SER A 140 2.49 4.12 -1.50
CA SER A 140 2.04 5.26 -0.70
C SER A 140 1.68 4.75 0.69
N LEU A 141 2.63 4.88 1.62
CA LEU A 141 2.29 4.87 3.02
C LEU A 141 1.23 5.97 3.26
N VAL A 142 0.34 5.73 4.21
CA VAL A 142 -0.57 6.72 4.74
C VAL A 142 -0.58 6.58 6.25
N VAL A 143 -0.83 7.67 6.97
CA VAL A 143 -0.98 7.64 8.43
C VAL A 143 -2.43 7.83 8.80
N THR A 144 -2.92 7.06 9.77
CA THR A 144 -4.19 7.38 10.39
C THR A 144 -3.98 8.45 11.45
N VAL A 145 -4.76 9.53 11.38
CA VAL A 145 -4.67 10.62 12.35
C VAL A 145 -5.12 10.12 13.72
N ARG A 146 -4.20 10.19 14.69
CA ARG A 146 -4.41 9.88 16.10
C ARG A 146 -4.17 11.14 16.91
N ALA A 147 -5.21 11.96 17.10
CA ALA A 147 -5.03 13.35 17.53
C ALA A 147 -4.25 13.52 18.84
N ALA A 148 -4.52 12.69 19.85
CA ALA A 148 -3.82 12.76 21.12
C ALA A 148 -2.35 12.30 21.02
N GLU A 149 -2.08 11.20 20.31
CA GLU A 149 -0.74 10.63 20.10
C GLU A 149 0.13 11.58 19.27
N MET A 150 -0.38 12.01 18.12
CA MET A 150 0.31 12.92 17.22
C MET A 150 0.58 14.28 17.89
N LEU A 151 -0.38 14.84 18.63
CA LEU A 151 -0.17 16.10 19.36
C LEU A 151 0.93 15.97 20.42
N ALA A 152 1.00 14.84 21.12
CA ALA A 152 2.05 14.58 22.10
C ALA A 152 3.42 14.46 21.40
N SER A 153 3.50 13.67 20.31
CA SER A 153 4.71 13.52 19.49
C SER A 153 5.21 14.86 18.94
N ILE A 154 4.32 15.68 18.34
CA ILE A 154 4.65 17.02 17.84
C ILE A 154 5.20 17.91 18.95
N LYS A 155 4.54 17.92 20.12
CA LYS A 155 4.96 18.74 21.26
C LYS A 155 6.35 18.35 21.75
N ASP A 156 6.64 17.06 21.80
CA ASP A 156 7.94 16.55 22.24
C ASP A 156 9.02 16.84 21.20
N ALA A 157 8.73 16.67 19.90
CA ALA A 157 9.62 17.02 18.80
C ALA A 157 9.97 18.52 18.76
N LEU A 158 8.98 19.41 18.95
CA LEU A 158 9.24 20.87 19.04
C LEU A 158 10.13 21.23 20.23
N LYS A 159 9.96 20.58 21.38
CA LYS A 159 10.82 20.80 22.54
C LYS A 159 12.24 20.30 22.29
N GLN A 160 12.38 19.14 21.66
CA GLN A 160 13.69 18.58 21.31
C GLN A 160 14.43 19.52 20.37
N LEU A 161 13.76 20.03 19.34
CA LEU A 161 14.32 21.01 18.41
C LEU A 161 14.80 22.29 19.13
N ALA A 162 14.03 22.80 20.09
CA ALA A 162 14.40 23.96 20.89
C ALA A 162 15.59 23.72 21.85
N LEU A 163 15.87 22.47 22.21
CA LEU A 163 17.07 22.11 22.98
C LEU A 163 18.33 22.08 22.10
N GLU A 164 18.16 21.80 20.80
CA GLU A 164 19.25 21.70 19.84
C GLU A 164 19.67 23.08 19.30
N ASP A 165 18.73 24.01 19.14
CA ASP A 165 18.99 25.37 18.65
C ASP A 165 17.99 26.38 19.27
N GLU A 166 18.53 27.42 19.92
CA GLU A 166 17.78 28.48 20.61
C GLU A 166 16.85 29.28 19.68
N PHE A 167 17.13 29.29 18.37
CA PHE A 167 16.28 29.93 17.39
C PHE A 167 14.85 29.38 17.45
N TYR A 168 14.70 28.07 17.63
CA TYR A 168 13.40 27.38 17.67
C TYR A 168 12.70 27.46 19.04
N GLU A 169 13.31 28.08 20.05
CA GLU A 169 12.68 28.26 21.35
C GLU A 169 11.45 29.17 21.26
N LEU A 170 10.26 28.63 21.52
CA LEU A 170 9.02 29.41 21.46
C LEU A 170 8.60 29.90 22.86
N PRO A 171 8.18 31.18 22.98
CA PRO A 171 7.50 31.64 24.19
C PRO A 171 6.29 30.76 24.51
N ASN A 172 6.03 30.51 25.80
CA ASN A 172 4.93 29.64 26.25
C ASN A 172 3.57 29.99 25.64
N ALA A 173 3.29 31.29 25.45
CA ALA A 173 2.04 31.75 24.82
C ALA A 173 1.95 31.30 23.34
N THR A 174 3.02 31.49 22.58
CA THR A 174 3.14 31.09 21.17
C THR A 174 3.07 29.57 21.01
N MET A 175 3.80 28.82 21.86
CA MET A 175 3.73 27.35 21.91
C MET A 175 2.30 26.85 22.19
N LYS A 176 1.59 27.50 23.12
CA LYS A 176 0.19 27.16 23.43
C LYS A 176 -0.73 27.44 22.24
N GLN A 177 -0.54 28.55 21.54
CA GLN A 177 -1.32 28.89 20.35
C GLN A 177 -1.14 27.87 19.23
N ILE A 178 0.11 27.53 18.87
CA ILE A 178 0.37 26.55 17.80
C ILE A 178 -0.16 25.15 18.16
N LEU A 179 0.05 24.69 19.40
CA LEU A 179 -0.50 23.39 19.84
C LEU A 179 -2.03 23.38 19.92
N THR A 180 -2.66 24.55 20.08
CA THR A 180 -4.13 24.68 20.02
C THR A 180 -4.62 24.53 18.59
N HIS A 181 -3.94 25.16 17.62
CA HIS A 181 -4.20 24.95 16.19
C HIS A 181 -4.05 23.47 15.82
N VAL A 182 -2.88 22.87 16.09
CA VAL A 182 -2.60 21.45 15.81
C VAL A 182 -3.63 20.52 16.44
N ARG A 183 -3.99 20.74 17.71
CA ARG A 183 -5.02 19.93 18.37
C ARG A 183 -6.37 20.03 17.66
N THR A 184 -6.81 21.23 17.31
CA THR A 184 -8.09 21.46 16.65
C THR A 184 -8.11 20.81 15.27
N THR A 185 -7.04 20.97 14.49
CA THR A 185 -6.86 20.33 13.18
C THR A 185 -6.89 18.82 13.33
N LEU A 186 -6.02 18.22 14.14
CA LEU A 186 -5.95 16.77 14.29
C LEU A 186 -7.26 16.16 14.80
N LYS A 187 -7.99 16.83 15.70
CA LYS A 187 -9.32 16.38 16.14
C LYS A 187 -10.35 16.40 15.02
N ARG A 188 -10.30 17.40 14.14
CA ARG A 188 -11.19 17.49 12.97
C ARG A 188 -10.96 16.34 11.99
N TYR A 189 -9.70 15.93 11.85
CA TYR A 189 -9.29 14.84 10.96
C TYR A 189 -9.08 13.51 11.70
N GLU A 190 -9.54 13.38 12.95
CA GLU A 190 -9.27 12.19 13.75
C GLU A 190 -9.81 10.94 13.04
N TRP A 191 -8.99 9.88 13.00
CA TRP A 191 -9.29 8.63 12.31
C TRP A 191 -9.30 8.69 10.78
N GLN A 192 -9.02 9.85 10.17
CA GLN A 192 -8.83 9.98 8.73
C GLN A 192 -7.41 9.59 8.34
N PHE A 193 -7.23 9.20 7.07
CA PHE A 193 -5.94 8.79 6.53
C PHE A 193 -5.38 9.88 5.63
N HIS A 194 -4.11 10.18 5.81
CA HIS A 194 -3.40 11.20 5.03
C HIS A 194 -2.03 10.66 4.62
N ALA A 195 -1.58 11.01 3.42
CA ALA A 195 -0.14 10.90 3.15
C ALA A 195 0.60 11.90 4.05
N GLY A 196 1.89 11.68 4.30
CA GLY A 196 2.72 12.58 5.12
C GLY A 196 2.71 14.02 4.58
N ILE A 197 2.69 14.16 3.24
CA ILE A 197 2.57 15.46 2.56
C ILE A 197 1.22 16.13 2.87
N ASP A 198 0.10 15.42 2.67
CA ASP A 198 -1.23 15.96 2.93
C ASP A 198 -1.41 16.35 4.41
N LEU A 199 -0.88 15.53 5.32
CA LEU A 199 -0.95 15.81 6.77
C LEU A 199 -0.14 17.06 7.13
N ALA A 200 1.03 17.25 6.51
CA ALA A 200 1.84 18.45 6.71
C ALA A 200 1.07 19.72 6.33
N GLU A 201 0.43 19.71 5.16
CA GLU A 201 -0.36 20.84 4.66
C GLU A 201 -1.56 21.15 5.55
N LEU A 202 -2.22 20.12 6.10
CA LEU A 202 -3.30 20.30 7.07
C LEU A 202 -2.83 20.95 8.38
N LEU A 203 -1.63 20.62 8.83
CA LEU A 203 -1.03 21.13 10.07
C LEU A 203 -0.42 22.52 9.91
N ASP A 204 -0.18 22.96 8.68
CA ASP A 204 0.40 24.26 8.38
C ASP A 204 -0.59 25.40 8.68
N PRO A 205 -0.26 26.30 9.63
CA PRO A 205 -1.15 27.41 9.99
C PRO A 205 -1.20 28.54 8.95
N PHE A 206 -0.29 28.59 7.97
CA PHE A 206 -0.20 29.66 6.98
C PHE A 206 -0.68 29.22 5.59
N LEU A 207 -0.42 27.98 5.19
CA LEU A 207 -0.76 27.51 3.83
C LEU A 207 -2.27 27.53 3.56
N LEU A 208 -3.08 27.10 4.55
CA LEU A 208 -4.54 27.05 4.42
C LEU A 208 -5.24 28.35 4.88
N ALA A 209 -4.48 29.39 5.19
CA ALA A 209 -5.04 30.67 5.65
C ALA A 209 -5.63 31.45 4.47
N ILE A 210 -6.91 31.83 4.57
CA ILE A 210 -7.56 32.72 3.59
C ILE A 210 -6.84 34.08 3.52
N ASP A 211 -6.36 34.56 4.67
CA ASP A 211 -5.57 35.79 4.80
C ASP A 211 -4.25 35.45 5.48
N VAL A 212 -3.20 35.28 4.66
CA VAL A 212 -1.85 34.92 5.11
C VAL A 212 -1.26 36.01 6.00
N ASP A 213 -1.54 37.29 5.72
CA ASP A 213 -1.03 38.40 6.52
C ASP A 213 -1.69 38.45 7.91
N ALA A 214 -2.99 38.15 7.99
CA ALA A 214 -3.68 37.98 9.26
C ALA A 214 -3.10 36.79 10.06
N ALA A 215 -2.79 35.67 9.40
CA ALA A 215 -2.15 34.52 10.04
C ALA A 215 -0.74 34.88 10.55
N ARG A 216 0.09 35.55 9.74
CA ARG A 216 1.42 36.06 10.16
C ARG A 216 1.32 36.99 11.36
N LYS A 217 0.32 37.87 11.39
CA LYS A 217 0.06 38.75 12.54
C LYS A 217 -0.40 37.98 13.78
N HIS A 218 -1.20 36.94 13.61
CA HIS A 218 -1.73 36.13 14.70
C HIS A 218 -0.65 35.28 15.38
N TYR A 219 0.18 34.58 14.59
CA TYR A 219 1.23 33.69 15.09
C TYR A 219 2.55 34.42 15.38
N GLY A 220 2.76 35.58 14.77
CA GLY A 220 3.90 36.46 14.97
C GLY A 220 5.08 36.15 14.03
N PRO A 221 6.01 37.12 13.88
CA PRO A 221 7.08 37.07 12.89
C PRO A 221 8.08 35.95 13.15
N LYS A 222 8.22 35.49 14.41
CA LYS A 222 9.15 34.40 14.75
C LYS A 222 8.74 33.08 14.12
N LEU A 223 7.44 32.75 14.07
CA LEU A 223 6.95 31.52 13.46
C LEU A 223 6.89 31.60 11.93
N SER A 224 6.65 32.79 11.39
CA SER A 224 6.57 33.00 9.94
C SER A 224 7.93 33.20 9.25
N ALA A 225 9.02 33.31 10.03
CA ALA A 225 10.35 33.44 9.46
C ALA A 225 10.79 32.11 8.82
N PRO A 226 11.56 32.14 7.72
CA PRO A 226 12.15 30.94 7.17
C PRO A 226 13.18 30.34 8.12
N ALA A 227 13.48 29.04 7.96
CA ALA A 227 14.49 28.38 8.77
C ALA A 227 15.88 28.99 8.48
N PRO A 228 16.66 29.38 9.50
CA PRO A 228 17.96 30.02 9.29
C PRO A 228 19.00 29.04 8.74
N ASN A 229 18.79 27.75 8.96
CA ASN A 229 19.68 26.69 8.54
C ASN A 229 18.89 25.57 7.84
N SER A 230 19.13 25.42 6.53
CA SER A 230 18.50 24.41 5.68
C SER A 230 18.93 22.98 5.99
N THR A 231 19.90 22.76 6.90
CA THR A 231 20.27 21.40 7.33
C THR A 231 19.21 20.76 8.21
N TYR A 232 18.43 21.55 8.97
CA TYR A 232 17.33 21.02 9.78
C TYR A 232 16.13 20.64 8.92
N PHE A 233 15.82 21.49 7.93
CA PHE A 233 14.70 21.29 7.03
C PHE A 233 15.16 21.47 5.59
N PRO A 234 15.34 20.37 4.83
CA PRO A 234 15.67 20.45 3.42
C PRO A 234 14.62 21.27 2.66
N PRO A 235 15.02 22.12 1.69
CA PRO A 235 14.08 22.87 0.87
C PRO A 235 13.11 21.93 0.16
N ARG A 236 11.83 22.28 0.13
CA ARG A 236 10.83 21.57 -0.68
C ARG A 236 11.14 21.77 -2.16
N GLU A 237 10.84 20.77 -2.98
CA GLU A 237 10.75 20.97 -4.43
C GLU A 237 9.63 21.99 -4.70
N HIS A 238 9.92 23.02 -5.49
CA HIS A 238 9.01 24.15 -5.63
C HIS A 238 7.73 23.73 -6.37
N ASP A 239 6.61 23.75 -5.64
CA ASP A 239 5.27 23.72 -6.19
C ASP A 239 4.79 25.17 -6.38
N PRO A 240 4.29 25.55 -7.57
CA PRO A 240 3.74 26.90 -7.81
C PRO A 240 2.61 27.31 -6.85
N ASP A 241 1.89 26.35 -6.27
CA ASP A 241 0.80 26.59 -5.32
C ASP A 241 1.28 26.70 -3.86
N ASP A 242 2.59 26.60 -3.62
CA ASP A 242 3.22 26.63 -2.29
C ASP A 242 4.03 27.93 -2.04
N TYR A 243 4.78 27.98 -0.94
CA TYR A 243 5.68 29.08 -0.62
C TYR A 243 6.71 29.34 -1.73
N PRO A 244 7.08 30.61 -1.97
CA PRO A 244 8.22 30.93 -2.82
C PRO A 244 9.50 30.22 -2.33
N PRO A 245 10.45 29.90 -3.24
CA PRO A 245 11.68 29.23 -2.87
C PRO A 245 12.45 29.95 -1.75
N GLY A 246 12.66 29.25 -0.63
CA GLY A 246 13.37 29.79 0.55
C GLY A 246 12.52 30.66 1.48
N GLU A 247 11.23 30.84 1.19
CA GLU A 247 10.30 31.61 2.03
C GLU A 247 9.35 30.74 2.88
N GLU A 248 9.49 29.41 2.83
CA GLU A 248 8.74 28.46 3.68
C GLU A 248 8.99 28.80 5.16
N PRO A 249 7.94 29.15 5.94
CA PRO A 249 8.05 29.34 7.38
C PRO A 249 8.67 28.11 8.05
N TRP A 250 9.62 28.30 8.97
CA TRP A 250 10.31 27.16 9.58
C TRP A 250 9.34 26.21 10.30
N ILE A 251 8.22 26.72 10.85
CA ILE A 251 7.21 25.88 11.50
C ILE A 251 6.44 25.01 10.50
N ALA A 252 6.22 25.50 9.28
CA ALA A 252 5.65 24.72 8.18
C ALA A 252 6.64 23.61 7.76
N ALA A 253 7.91 23.98 7.59
CA ALA A 253 8.98 23.04 7.29
C ALA A 253 9.14 21.96 8.38
N PHE A 254 8.98 22.33 9.66
CA PHE A 254 8.93 21.41 10.78
C PHE A 254 7.77 20.41 10.67
N PHE A 255 6.53 20.87 10.41
CA PHE A 255 5.39 19.95 10.27
C PHE A 255 5.54 19.03 9.07
N ARG A 256 6.11 19.52 7.97
CA ARG A 256 6.45 18.71 6.80
C ARG A 256 7.42 17.60 7.15
N GLN A 257 8.55 17.94 7.78
CA GLN A 257 9.54 16.95 8.16
C GLN A 257 8.97 15.96 9.18
N TRP A 258 8.29 16.44 10.22
CA TRP A 258 7.65 15.60 11.24
C TRP A 258 6.61 14.64 10.62
N ALA A 259 5.76 15.10 9.71
CA ALA A 259 4.71 14.27 9.12
C ALA A 259 5.30 13.18 8.20
N LEU A 260 6.34 13.50 7.43
CA LEU A 260 7.07 12.54 6.60
C LEU A 260 7.78 11.48 7.44
N ASP A 261 8.44 11.89 8.54
CA ASP A 261 9.09 10.96 9.45
C ASP A 261 8.07 10.09 10.19
N TYR A 262 6.95 10.69 10.64
CA TYR A 262 5.86 9.97 11.27
C TYR A 262 5.22 8.96 10.32
N GLU A 263 5.05 9.29 9.04
CA GLU A 263 4.61 8.36 7.99
C GLU A 263 5.63 7.25 7.73
N LYS A 264 6.91 7.56 7.69
CA LYS A 264 7.94 6.53 7.51
C LYS A 264 7.94 5.52 8.66
N GLU A 265 7.72 5.99 9.89
CA GLU A 265 7.75 5.14 11.10
C GLU A 265 6.42 4.42 11.37
N ASN A 266 5.29 5.07 11.11
CA ASN A 266 3.95 4.62 11.50
C ASN A 266 3.02 4.37 10.31
N GLY A 267 3.51 4.62 9.09
CA GLY A 267 2.72 4.56 7.87
C GLY A 267 2.23 3.16 7.55
N GLU A 268 1.08 3.14 6.90
CA GLU A 268 0.31 1.97 6.58
C GLU A 268 0.14 1.88 5.06
N VAL A 269 0.30 0.70 4.47
CA VAL A 269 0.11 0.52 3.03
C VAL A 269 -1.37 0.74 2.68
N LYS A 270 -1.63 1.70 1.78
CA LYS A 270 -2.97 2.17 1.37
C LYS A 270 -3.90 1.09 0.77
N GLU A 271 -3.41 -0.09 0.40
CA GLU A 271 -4.25 -1.12 -0.25
C GLU A 271 -5.39 -1.63 0.65
N GLY A 272 -6.52 -2.04 0.07
CA GLY A 272 -7.64 -2.74 0.72
C GLY A 272 -8.42 -1.92 1.76
N TRP A 273 -9.16 -0.93 1.29
CA TRP A 273 -10.06 -0.15 2.12
C TRP A 273 -11.27 -0.99 2.55
N GLY A 274 -11.49 -1.11 3.86
CA GLY A 274 -12.74 -1.59 4.42
C GLY A 274 -13.81 -0.50 4.43
N ASP A 275 -15.08 -0.91 4.47
CA ASP A 275 -16.21 0.02 4.50
C ASP A 275 -16.23 0.87 5.78
N TRP A 276 -16.50 2.17 5.62
CA TRP A 276 -16.65 3.12 6.71
C TRP A 276 -17.86 2.75 7.58
N ALA A 277 -17.61 2.43 8.84
CA ALA A 277 -18.64 2.18 9.83
C ALA A 277 -18.98 3.50 10.55
N LYS A 278 -20.12 4.10 10.20
CA LYS A 278 -20.67 5.22 10.98
C LYS A 278 -21.51 4.62 12.11
N ASN A 279 -21.06 4.70 13.36
CA ASN A 279 -21.89 4.32 14.50
C ASN A 279 -22.89 5.47 14.77
N PRO A 280 -24.21 5.24 14.68
CA PRO A 280 -25.20 6.31 14.85
C PRO A 280 -25.41 6.72 16.32
N GLU A 281 -24.94 5.92 17.29
CA GLU A 281 -25.19 6.17 18.72
C GLU A 281 -23.97 6.69 19.48
N GLN A 282 -22.79 6.71 18.86
CA GLN A 282 -21.58 7.28 19.43
C GLN A 282 -20.89 8.17 18.40
N ASP A 283 -20.56 9.40 18.79
CA ASP A 283 -19.70 10.31 18.02
C ASP A 283 -18.22 9.84 18.05
N THR A 284 -17.99 8.54 18.27
CA THR A 284 -16.69 7.89 18.27
C THR A 284 -16.60 6.94 17.10
N TRP A 285 -15.58 7.18 16.28
CA TRP A 285 -15.27 6.40 15.09
C TRP A 285 -14.70 5.04 15.49
N GLU A 286 -15.37 3.96 15.10
CA GLU A 286 -14.84 2.60 15.27
C GLU A 286 -13.81 2.28 14.19
N TRP A 287 -12.79 1.51 14.57
CA TRP A 287 -11.64 1.17 13.75
C TRP A 287 -12.06 0.53 12.42
N PRO A 288 -11.61 1.04 11.25
CA PRO A 288 -11.79 0.32 10.01
C PRO A 288 -10.89 -0.92 10.06
N TYR A 289 -11.49 -2.10 9.92
CA TYR A 289 -10.74 -3.31 9.60
C TYR A 289 -10.76 -3.57 8.10
N LYS A 290 -9.62 -4.02 7.56
CA LYS A 290 -9.38 -4.15 6.12
C LYS A 290 -10.10 -5.34 5.48
N ARG A 291 -10.39 -6.38 6.25
CA ARG A 291 -11.30 -7.49 5.87
C ARG A 291 -11.37 -8.53 6.97
N ILE A 292 -12.50 -9.24 7.02
CA ILE A 292 -12.57 -10.54 7.67
C ILE A 292 -11.83 -11.54 6.77
N VAL A 293 -10.82 -12.20 7.32
CA VAL A 293 -9.96 -13.17 6.61
C VAL A 293 -10.41 -14.61 6.87
N ALA A 294 -10.86 -14.87 8.09
CA ALA A 294 -11.36 -16.18 8.49
C ALA A 294 -12.40 -16.01 9.60
N HIS A 295 -13.09 -17.10 9.91
CA HIS A 295 -13.97 -17.20 11.06
C HIS A 295 -13.71 -18.53 11.78
N LYS A 296 -14.03 -18.60 13.07
CA LYS A 296 -14.02 -19.84 13.85
C LYS A 296 -15.10 -19.75 14.93
N THR A 297 -15.55 -20.90 15.41
CA THR A 297 -16.41 -20.96 16.59
C THR A 297 -15.53 -21.13 17.83
N SER A 298 -15.61 -20.22 18.80
CA SER A 298 -14.92 -20.33 20.08
C SER A 298 -15.51 -21.45 20.94
N ALA A 299 -14.82 -21.83 22.02
CA ALA A 299 -15.22 -22.95 22.87
C ALA A 299 -16.59 -22.76 23.55
N ASP A 300 -17.04 -21.51 23.69
CA ASP A 300 -18.35 -21.12 24.23
C ASP A 300 -19.45 -21.07 23.15
N GLY A 301 -19.15 -21.49 21.91
CA GLY A 301 -20.08 -21.50 20.80
C GLY A 301 -20.28 -20.14 20.11
N ARG A 302 -19.54 -19.10 20.49
CA ARG A 302 -19.60 -17.79 19.82
C ARG A 302 -18.79 -17.80 18.52
N LEU A 303 -19.17 -16.94 17.59
CA LEU A 303 -18.46 -16.79 16.32
C LEU A 303 -17.41 -15.69 16.46
N GLU A 304 -16.14 -16.08 16.30
CA GLU A 304 -14.99 -15.19 16.24
C GLU A 304 -14.51 -15.06 14.80
N TYR A 305 -13.97 -13.89 14.49
CA TYR A 305 -13.52 -13.52 13.16
C TYR A 305 -12.06 -13.14 13.20
N LEU A 306 -11.25 -13.71 12.33
CA LEU A 306 -9.88 -13.28 12.13
C LEU A 306 -9.92 -12.06 11.23
N VAL A 307 -9.55 -10.93 11.79
CA VAL A 307 -9.61 -9.66 11.09
C VAL A 307 -8.20 -9.22 10.73
N LYS A 308 -7.99 -8.86 9.46
CA LYS A 308 -6.78 -8.14 9.03
C LYS A 308 -7.05 -6.66 9.22
N TRP A 309 -6.28 -6.03 10.10
CA TRP A 309 -6.34 -4.59 10.35
C TRP A 309 -5.79 -3.78 9.17
N VAL A 310 -6.16 -2.51 9.11
CA VAL A 310 -5.49 -1.56 8.21
C VAL A 310 -4.05 -1.39 8.69
N GLY A 311 -3.11 -1.29 7.75
CA GLY A 311 -1.70 -1.14 8.03
C GLY A 311 -0.90 -2.37 8.40
N GLN A 312 0.36 -2.13 8.75
CA GLN A 312 1.32 -3.15 9.21
C GLN A 312 1.46 -3.16 10.74
N ARG A 313 0.92 -2.15 11.43
CA ARG A 313 1.10 -1.95 12.88
C ARG A 313 0.44 -3.04 13.72
N TYR A 314 -0.67 -3.60 13.24
CA TYR A 314 -1.43 -4.63 13.96
C TYR A 314 -1.40 -5.96 13.21
N PHE A 315 -0.97 -7.00 13.90
CA PHE A 315 -1.10 -8.37 13.41
C PHE A 315 -2.57 -8.76 13.28
N PRO A 316 -2.94 -9.61 12.31
CA PRO A 316 -4.28 -10.17 12.25
C PRO A 316 -4.67 -10.77 13.61
N SER A 317 -5.85 -10.43 14.11
CA SER A 317 -6.32 -10.86 15.42
C SER A 317 -7.75 -11.36 15.37
N TRP A 318 -8.07 -12.27 16.30
CA TRP A 318 -9.44 -12.75 16.48
C TRP A 318 -10.26 -11.73 17.27
N VAL A 319 -11.43 -11.38 16.76
CA VAL A 319 -12.39 -10.46 17.41
C VAL A 319 -13.79 -11.06 17.39
N GLN A 320 -14.63 -10.61 18.33
CA GLN A 320 -16.02 -11.03 18.45
C GLN A 320 -16.91 -10.31 17.43
N ALA A 321 -18.09 -10.88 17.18
CA ALA A 321 -19.04 -10.40 16.17
C ALA A 321 -19.52 -8.95 16.38
N ASP A 322 -19.57 -8.49 17.63
CA ASP A 322 -19.99 -7.14 18.03
C ASP A 322 -18.89 -6.10 17.86
N GLN A 323 -17.63 -6.53 17.69
CA GLN A 323 -16.47 -5.67 17.41
C GLN A 323 -16.28 -5.40 15.91
N ILE A 324 -17.20 -5.90 15.08
CA ILE A 324 -17.15 -5.85 13.62
C ILE A 324 -18.40 -5.15 13.13
N HIS A 325 -18.22 -4.16 12.24
CA HIS A 325 -19.33 -3.46 11.61
C HIS A 325 -20.35 -4.43 11.01
N ALA A 326 -21.61 -4.27 11.41
CA ALA A 326 -22.67 -5.22 11.12
C ALA A 326 -22.87 -5.47 9.61
N ALA A 327 -22.77 -4.44 8.76
CA ALA A 327 -22.98 -4.60 7.32
C ALA A 327 -21.90 -5.47 6.66
N ALA A 328 -20.62 -5.20 6.96
CA ALA A 328 -19.50 -5.96 6.42
C ALA A 328 -19.46 -7.39 6.98
N ARG A 329 -19.83 -7.57 8.26
CA ARG A 329 -20.06 -8.89 8.84
C ARG A 329 -21.15 -9.65 8.10
N LEU A 330 -22.32 -9.04 7.87
CA LEU A 330 -23.44 -9.69 7.21
C LEU A 330 -23.13 -10.11 5.76
N VAL A 331 -22.36 -9.30 5.03
CA VAL A 331 -21.88 -9.68 3.69
C VAL A 331 -20.99 -10.92 3.79
N TYR A 332 -20.00 -10.88 4.69
CA TYR A 332 -19.11 -12.02 4.91
C TYR A 332 -19.86 -13.28 5.36
N ASP A 333 -20.77 -13.16 6.34
CA ASP A 333 -21.58 -14.26 6.86
C ASP A 333 -22.44 -14.88 5.77
N LYS A 334 -23.03 -14.06 4.89
CA LYS A 334 -23.81 -14.52 3.76
C LYS A 334 -22.93 -15.30 2.77
N ASP A 335 -21.77 -14.75 2.42
CA ASP A 335 -20.85 -15.36 1.46
C ASP A 335 -20.24 -16.68 1.97
N HIS A 336 -20.13 -16.84 3.29
CA HIS A 336 -19.57 -18.02 3.94
C HIS A 336 -20.63 -18.94 4.58
N GLY A 337 -21.93 -18.67 4.37
CA GLY A 337 -23.02 -19.53 4.84
C GLY A 337 -23.24 -19.54 6.37
N LEU A 338 -22.83 -18.49 7.08
CA LEU A 338 -22.90 -18.39 8.56
C LEU A 338 -24.26 -17.89 9.07
N GLY A 339 -25.09 -17.28 8.22
CA GLY A 339 -26.36 -16.65 8.59
C GLY A 339 -27.56 -17.58 8.90
N GLY A 340 -27.33 -18.83 9.31
CA GLY A 340 -28.33 -19.89 9.19
C GLY A 340 -29.11 -20.34 10.44
N SER A 341 -28.73 -20.00 11.67
CA SER A 341 -29.27 -20.71 12.84
C SER A 341 -30.50 -20.06 13.50
N GLU A 342 -30.60 -18.73 13.58
CA GLU A 342 -31.72 -18.10 14.29
C GLU A 342 -33.06 -18.17 13.53
N ASP A 343 -33.02 -18.16 12.20
CA ASP A 343 -34.25 -18.16 11.39
C ASP A 343 -34.88 -19.56 11.25
N GLN A 344 -34.09 -20.63 11.43
CA GLN A 344 -34.61 -22.01 11.47
C GLN A 344 -35.41 -22.29 12.75
N GLY A 345 -35.01 -21.72 13.89
CA GLY A 345 -35.73 -21.88 15.17
C GLY A 345 -37.11 -21.20 15.17
N ARG A 346 -37.24 -20.02 14.53
CA ARG A 346 -38.53 -19.32 14.39
C ARG A 346 -39.49 -20.00 13.42
N ARG A 347 -38.99 -20.61 12.34
CA ARG A 347 -39.82 -21.38 11.40
C ARG A 347 -40.33 -22.71 11.98
N GLN A 348 -39.56 -23.38 12.85
CA GLN A 348 -40.05 -24.59 13.54
C GLN A 348 -41.09 -24.28 14.63
N ARG A 349 -41.00 -23.15 15.33
CA ARG A 349 -42.02 -22.74 16.31
C ARG A 349 -43.37 -22.32 15.69
N ARG A 350 -43.40 -21.89 14.43
CA ARG A 350 -44.66 -21.58 13.71
C ARG A 350 -45.36 -22.81 13.09
N ARG A 351 -44.70 -23.98 13.11
CA ARG A 351 -45.27 -25.24 12.59
C ARG A 351 -45.69 -26.22 13.69
N ARG A 352 -45.68 -25.80 14.95
CA ARG A 352 -46.22 -26.56 16.08
C ARG A 352 -47.45 -25.88 16.65
#